data_AF-A0A6A0CXP9-F1
#
_entry.id   AF-A0A6A0CXP9-F1
#
_cell.length_a   1.000
_cell.length_b   1.000
_cell.length_c   1.000
_cell.angle_alpha   90.00
_cell.angle_beta   90.00
_cell.angle_gamma   90.00
#
_symmetry.space_group_name_H-M   'P 1'
#
loop_
_entity.id
_entity.type
_entity.pdbx_description
1 polymer ?
#
loop_
_entity_poly.entity_id
_entity_poly.type
_entity_poly.pdbx_seq_one_letter_code
_entity_poly.pdbx_strand_id
1 'polypeptide(L)'
;MKYGYPEPPWTYSPKEVNEWINAVYGGHTCTRCSVKKEKRWLKNVEIDIDLNVEREVKKPSTIIMKAIASITGHEQVEEHFELIPTAHIILRALAKAGFKKAVITLGEHTIQRERIRHAIEDMVHAAKDGRAREIKIRAENEGTAEVIIRTLHSKKHHSIEIKMSRIMEKNFQQFLIYIRKRLQGEEQIR
;
A
#
# COMPACT_ATOMS: atom_id res chain seq x y z
N MET A 1 20.96 12.02 -41.40
CA MET A 1 20.02 11.37 -40.45
C MET A 1 20.68 11.38 -39.09
N LYS A 2 20.08 12.06 -38.09
CA LYS A 2 20.61 12.12 -36.73
C LYS A 2 20.50 10.72 -36.11
N TYR A 3 21.63 10.15 -35.68
CA TYR A 3 21.68 8.98 -34.81
C TYR A 3 21.03 9.36 -33.47
N GLY A 4 19.73 9.07 -33.34
CA GLY A 4 19.02 9.18 -32.07
C GLY A 4 19.19 7.87 -31.32
N TYR A 5 20.09 7.83 -30.33
CA TYR A 5 20.02 6.80 -29.31
C TYR A 5 18.70 6.99 -28.55
N PRO A 6 17.84 5.96 -28.41
CA PRO A 6 16.62 6.09 -27.63
C PRO A 6 16.96 6.38 -26.17
N GLU A 7 16.16 7.26 -25.56
CA GLU A 7 16.26 7.70 -24.17
C GLU A 7 16.28 6.51 -23.18
N PRO A 8 16.85 6.68 -21.97
CA PRO A 8 17.18 5.54 -21.11
C PRO A 8 15.94 4.88 -20.46
N PRO A 9 16.07 3.64 -19.96
CA PRO A 9 15.01 2.61 -19.97
C PRO A 9 13.88 2.74 -18.93
N TRP A 10 13.71 3.89 -18.29
CA TRP A 10 12.69 4.06 -17.24
C TRP A 10 11.27 4.35 -17.76
N THR A 11 11.10 4.58 -19.06
CA THR A 11 9.80 4.83 -19.73
C THR A 11 9.24 3.62 -20.47
N TYR A 12 10.02 2.55 -20.62
CA TYR A 12 9.63 1.40 -21.44
C TYR A 12 8.84 0.35 -20.65
N SER A 13 7.80 -0.19 -21.28
CA SER A 13 7.12 -1.39 -20.81
C SER A 13 8.10 -2.57 -20.80
N PRO A 14 7.84 -3.64 -20.01
CA PRO A 14 8.74 -4.80 -19.95
C PRO A 14 9.06 -5.44 -21.32
N LYS A 15 8.16 -5.28 -22.30
CA LYS A 15 8.35 -5.76 -23.67
C LYS A 15 9.38 -4.90 -24.42
N GLU A 16 9.24 -3.58 -24.33
CA GLU A 16 10.12 -2.60 -24.99
C GLU A 16 11.53 -2.61 -24.38
N VAL A 17 11.66 -2.82 -23.07
CA VAL A 17 12.98 -3.04 -22.42
C VAL A 17 13.67 -4.27 -22.99
N ASN A 18 12.93 -5.35 -23.20
CA ASN A 18 13.49 -6.59 -23.75
C ASN A 18 13.88 -6.44 -25.24
N GLU A 19 13.07 -5.70 -26.01
CA GLU A 19 13.40 -5.33 -27.39
C GLU A 19 14.64 -4.42 -27.47
N TRP A 20 14.79 -3.46 -26.55
CA TRP A 20 15.98 -2.61 -26.44
C TRP A 20 17.23 -3.41 -26.06
N ILE A 21 17.16 -4.28 -25.05
CA ILE A 21 18.27 -5.16 -24.66
C ILE A 21 18.71 -6.02 -25.85
N ASN A 22 17.76 -6.58 -26.61
CA ASN A 22 18.05 -7.38 -27.79
C ASN A 22 18.63 -6.55 -28.95
N ALA A 23 18.21 -5.29 -29.10
CA ALA A 23 18.71 -4.39 -30.13
C ALA A 23 20.13 -3.85 -29.82
N VAL A 24 20.46 -3.64 -28.54
CA VAL A 24 21.76 -3.10 -28.10
C VAL A 24 22.84 -4.19 -28.00
N TYR A 25 22.48 -5.40 -27.58
CA TYR A 25 23.44 -6.48 -27.31
C TYR A 25 23.28 -7.68 -28.25
N GLY A 26 22.93 -7.42 -29.52
CA GLY A 26 22.52 -8.42 -30.51
C GLY A 26 23.14 -9.81 -30.37
N GLY A 27 22.29 -10.85 -30.38
CA GLY A 27 22.70 -12.23 -30.65
C GLY A 27 22.89 -13.18 -29.46
N HIS A 28 22.53 -12.80 -28.23
CA HIS A 28 22.63 -13.74 -27.09
C HIS A 28 21.26 -14.27 -26.66
N THR A 29 20.86 -15.43 -27.19
CA THR A 29 19.78 -16.23 -26.61
C THR A 29 20.25 -16.84 -25.30
N CYS A 30 19.93 -16.19 -24.17
CA CYS A 30 20.20 -16.73 -22.85
C CYS A 30 19.25 -17.92 -22.57
N THR A 31 19.62 -19.09 -23.08
CA THR A 31 18.85 -20.34 -22.96
C THR A 31 18.96 -20.99 -21.58
N ARG A 32 19.96 -20.60 -20.76
CA ARG A 32 20.10 -21.02 -19.36
C ARG A 32 20.74 -19.92 -18.51
N CYS A 33 19.91 -19.04 -17.94
CA CYS A 33 20.32 -18.23 -16.79
C CYS A 33 19.74 -18.86 -15.52
N SER A 34 20.49 -19.76 -14.86
CA SER A 34 20.15 -20.24 -13.52
C SER A 34 20.90 -19.42 -12.47
N VAL A 35 20.58 -18.14 -12.36
CA VAL A 35 21.02 -17.37 -11.20
C VAL A 35 20.24 -17.91 -10.00
N LYS A 36 20.89 -18.62 -9.09
CA LYS A 36 20.31 -18.97 -7.79
C LYS A 36 20.04 -17.65 -7.05
N LYS A 37 18.82 -17.12 -7.19
CA LYS A 37 18.38 -15.98 -6.37
C LYS A 37 18.30 -16.47 -4.93
N GLU A 38 19.24 -16.05 -4.09
CA GLU A 38 19.14 -16.23 -2.66
C GLU A 38 17.84 -15.59 -2.16
N LYS A 39 17.09 -16.32 -1.33
CA LYS A 39 15.86 -15.80 -0.73
C LYS A 39 16.23 -14.77 0.34
N ARG A 40 16.20 -13.50 -0.04
CA ARG A 40 16.38 -12.37 0.89
C ARG A 40 15.06 -12.02 1.58
N TRP A 41 15.18 -11.71 2.87
CA TRP A 41 14.07 -11.40 3.75
C TRP A 41 14.26 -10.01 4.34
N LEU A 42 13.20 -9.20 4.27
CA LEU A 42 13.09 -7.94 4.98
C LEU A 42 12.37 -8.19 6.31
N LYS A 43 12.74 -7.45 7.35
CA LYS A 43 12.16 -7.53 8.70
C LYS A 43 11.76 -6.14 9.15
N ASN A 44 10.69 -6.04 9.93
CA ASN A 44 10.21 -4.80 10.56
C ASN A 44 10.07 -3.65 9.56
N VAL A 45 9.46 -3.92 8.41
CA VAL A 45 9.24 -2.90 7.39
C VAL A 45 8.07 -2.03 7.81
N GLU A 46 8.25 -0.71 7.78
CA GLU A 46 7.18 0.25 8.00
C GLU A 46 6.96 1.07 6.72
N ILE A 47 5.69 1.25 6.34
CA ILE A 47 5.31 2.03 5.15
C ILE A 47 4.19 2.96 5.56
N ASP A 48 4.44 4.25 5.38
CA ASP A 48 3.47 5.31 5.59
C ASP A 48 3.08 5.88 4.22
N ILE A 49 1.78 6.00 3.94
CA ILE A 49 1.28 6.49 2.65
C ILE A 49 0.29 7.62 2.90
N ASP A 50 0.59 8.76 2.30
CA ASP A 50 -0.27 9.93 2.24
C ASP A 50 -0.93 9.99 0.86
N LEU A 51 -2.25 9.94 0.80
CA LEU A 51 -2.98 9.96 -0.47
C LEU A 51 -3.02 11.39 -1.03
N ASN A 52 -2.94 11.52 -2.35
CA ASN A 52 -3.10 12.79 -3.05
C ASN A 52 -4.59 13.05 -3.30
N VAL A 53 -5.30 13.39 -2.23
CA VAL A 53 -6.75 13.67 -2.24
C VAL A 53 -7.03 15.02 -1.57
N GLU A 54 -8.26 15.51 -1.69
CA GLU A 54 -8.67 16.73 -0.99
C GLU A 54 -8.52 16.55 0.53
N ARG A 55 -7.87 17.54 1.15
CA ARG A 55 -7.60 17.57 2.60
C ARG A 55 -8.32 18.74 3.24
N GLU A 56 -9.09 18.47 4.27
CA GLU A 56 -9.68 19.48 5.13
C GLU A 56 -9.00 19.46 6.50
N VAL A 57 -8.36 20.56 6.88
CA VAL A 57 -7.84 20.73 8.24
C VAL A 57 -8.99 21.12 9.14
N LYS A 58 -9.49 20.18 9.94
CA LYS A 58 -10.55 20.46 10.90
C LYS A 58 -10.02 21.27 12.07
N LYS A 59 -10.40 22.54 12.09
CA LYS A 59 -10.11 23.44 13.21
C LYS A 59 -11.01 23.08 14.40
N PRO A 60 -10.46 23.03 15.62
CA PRO A 60 -11.26 22.77 16.80
C PRO A 60 -12.32 23.86 17.01
N SER A 61 -13.56 23.43 17.25
CA SER A 61 -14.74 24.30 17.34
C SER A 61 -14.87 25.00 18.69
N THR A 62 -14.25 24.48 19.76
CA THR A 62 -14.34 25.03 21.13
C THR A 62 -13.02 25.59 21.63
N ILE A 63 -13.09 26.58 22.53
CA ILE A 63 -11.91 27.29 23.09
C ILE A 63 -10.96 26.35 23.83
N ILE A 64 -11.51 25.37 24.56
CA ILE A 64 -10.72 24.35 25.27
C ILE A 64 -9.98 23.45 24.28
N MET A 65 -10.65 23.02 23.20
CA MET A 65 -10.00 22.24 22.14
C MET A 65 -8.98 23.06 21.35
N LYS A 66 -9.19 24.38 21.19
CA LYS A 66 -8.19 25.29 20.61
C LYS A 66 -6.94 25.37 21.49
N ALA A 67 -7.11 25.49 22.81
CA ALA A 67 -6.00 25.53 23.77
C ALA A 67 -5.22 24.20 23.77
N ILE A 68 -5.93 23.06 23.79
CA ILE A 68 -5.29 21.74 23.71
C ILE A 68 -4.56 21.57 22.37
N ALA A 69 -5.22 21.89 21.25
CA ALA A 69 -4.60 21.80 19.92
C ALA A 69 -3.37 22.71 19.77
N SER A 70 -3.36 23.91 20.37
CA SER A 70 -2.20 24.79 20.38
C SER A 70 -1.03 24.27 21.21
N ILE A 71 -1.29 23.44 22.22
CA ILE A 71 -0.26 22.86 23.10
C ILE A 71 0.27 21.52 22.54
N THR A 72 -0.60 20.71 21.92
CA THR A 72 -0.27 19.33 21.52
C THR A 72 -0.08 19.14 20.01
N GLY A 73 -0.32 20.18 19.20
CA GLY A 73 -0.30 20.10 17.74
C GLY A 73 -1.42 19.23 17.16
N HIS A 74 -2.53 19.08 17.88
CA HIS A 74 -3.69 18.25 17.50
C HIS A 74 -4.60 18.93 16.47
N GLU A 75 -4.03 19.41 15.36
CA GLU A 75 -4.84 19.65 14.16
C GLU A 75 -5.18 18.30 13.53
N GLN A 76 -6.48 18.05 13.35
CA GLN A 76 -6.99 16.87 12.67
C GLN A 76 -7.04 17.17 11.17
N VAL A 77 -6.54 16.25 10.38
CA VAL A 77 -6.61 16.25 8.93
C VAL A 77 -7.68 15.24 8.54
N GLU A 78 -8.69 15.69 7.82
CA GLU A 78 -9.64 14.83 7.15
C GLU A 78 -9.27 14.73 5.67
N GLU A 79 -9.11 13.51 5.18
CA GLU A 79 -8.86 13.22 3.78
C GLU A 79 -10.11 12.64 3.14
N HIS A 80 -10.54 13.22 2.03
CA HIS A 80 -11.75 12.84 1.33
C HIS A 80 -11.47 11.70 0.34
N PHE A 81 -11.33 10.49 0.87
CA PHE A 81 -11.24 9.26 0.06
C PHE A 81 -12.20 8.18 0.56
N GLU A 82 -12.50 7.22 -0.32
CA GLU A 82 -13.34 6.08 0.04
C GLU A 82 -12.50 4.98 0.72
N LEU A 83 -12.79 4.69 1.99
CA LEU A 83 -12.07 3.68 2.78
C LEU A 83 -12.13 2.27 2.16
N ILE A 84 -13.29 1.86 1.66
CA ILE A 84 -13.53 0.49 1.19
C ILE A 84 -12.77 0.18 -0.10
N PRO A 85 -12.80 1.02 -1.14
CA PRO A 85 -11.90 0.89 -2.29
C PRO A 85 -10.42 0.85 -1.91
N THR A 86 -9.98 1.74 -1.01
CA THR A 86 -8.58 1.77 -0.55
C THR A 86 -8.19 0.47 0.16
N ALA A 87 -9.00 0.01 1.10
CA ALA A 87 -8.80 -1.27 1.79
C ALA A 87 -8.79 -2.46 0.82
N HIS A 88 -9.65 -2.45 -0.18
CA HIS A 88 -9.67 -3.48 -1.22
C HIS A 88 -8.37 -3.52 -2.03
N ILE A 89 -7.81 -2.35 -2.40
CA ILE A 89 -6.52 -2.25 -3.08
C ILE A 89 -5.41 -2.84 -2.20
N ILE A 90 -5.36 -2.45 -0.92
CA ILE A 90 -4.36 -2.96 0.04
C ILE A 90 -4.48 -4.47 0.23
N LEU A 91 -5.68 -5.00 0.46
CA LEU A 91 -5.90 -6.44 0.61
C LEU A 91 -5.45 -7.20 -0.65
N ARG A 92 -5.74 -6.69 -1.85
CA ARG A 92 -5.24 -7.29 -3.09
C ARG A 92 -3.71 -7.22 -3.20
N ALA A 93 -3.09 -6.13 -2.74
CA ALA A 93 -1.64 -6.00 -2.70
C ALA A 93 -1.03 -7.07 -1.77
N LEU A 94 -1.60 -7.24 -0.57
CA LEU A 94 -1.19 -8.27 0.40
C LEU A 94 -1.37 -9.68 -0.16
N ALA A 95 -2.49 -9.97 -0.81
CA ALA A 95 -2.72 -11.26 -1.46
C ALA A 95 -1.68 -11.56 -2.54
N LYS A 96 -1.31 -10.55 -3.35
CA LYS A 96 -0.24 -10.68 -4.35
C LYS A 96 1.14 -10.85 -3.74
N ALA A 97 1.37 -10.26 -2.57
CA ALA A 97 2.58 -10.45 -1.77
C ALA A 97 2.62 -11.80 -1.03
N GLY A 98 1.60 -12.64 -1.20
CA GLY A 98 1.54 -13.99 -0.65
C GLY A 98 0.95 -14.10 0.75
N PHE A 99 0.38 -13.03 1.30
CA PHE A 99 -0.45 -13.13 2.51
C PHE A 99 -1.72 -13.92 2.21
N LYS A 100 -2.16 -14.74 3.17
CA LYS A 100 -3.26 -15.68 2.96
C LYS A 100 -4.46 -15.37 3.83
N LYS A 101 -4.23 -15.29 5.14
CA LYS A 101 -5.29 -15.03 6.13
C LYS A 101 -5.44 -13.54 6.35
N ALA A 102 -6.65 -13.09 6.65
CA ALA A 102 -6.88 -11.71 7.07
C ALA A 102 -7.96 -11.63 8.15
N VAL A 103 -7.72 -10.73 9.10
CA VAL A 103 -8.69 -10.18 10.04
C VAL A 103 -8.89 -8.71 9.68
N ILE A 104 -10.12 -8.30 9.43
CA ILE A 104 -10.49 -6.93 9.08
C ILE A 104 -11.43 -6.41 10.16
N THR A 105 -11.12 -5.27 10.74
CA THR A 105 -12.01 -4.55 11.66
C THR A 105 -12.47 -3.26 11.00
N LEU A 106 -13.78 -3.10 10.88
CA LEU A 106 -14.47 -1.96 10.26
C LEU A 106 -15.63 -1.56 11.18
N GLY A 107 -15.49 -0.45 11.91
CA GLY A 107 -16.47 -0.06 12.94
C GLY A 107 -16.60 -1.16 14.01
N GLU A 108 -17.83 -1.64 14.23
CA GLU A 108 -18.13 -2.73 15.18
C GLU A 108 -17.97 -4.13 14.56
N HIS A 109 -17.75 -4.22 13.25
CA HIS A 109 -17.65 -5.49 12.55
C HIS A 109 -16.21 -6.00 12.55
N THR A 110 -16.03 -7.27 12.91
CA THR A 110 -14.78 -8.01 12.74
C THR A 110 -14.99 -9.19 11.80
N ILE A 111 -14.20 -9.23 10.73
CA ILE A 111 -14.26 -10.23 9.68
C ILE A 111 -12.96 -11.02 9.70
N GLN A 112 -13.04 -12.31 10.00
CA GLN A 112 -11.90 -13.21 9.97
C GLN A 112 -12.08 -14.26 8.89
N ARG A 113 -11.10 -14.36 7.98
CA ARG A 113 -11.07 -15.38 6.92
C ARG A 113 -9.67 -15.92 6.69
N GLU A 114 -9.63 -17.21 6.37
CA GLU A 114 -8.41 -17.95 5.99
C GLU A 114 -7.87 -17.55 4.61
N ARG A 115 -8.69 -16.90 3.79
CA ARG A 115 -8.33 -16.40 2.45
C ARG A 115 -8.72 -14.94 2.31
N ILE A 116 -7.74 -14.09 1.98
CA ILE A 116 -7.95 -12.65 1.73
C ILE A 116 -9.07 -12.40 0.73
N ARG A 117 -9.18 -13.23 -0.32
CA ARG A 117 -10.26 -13.10 -1.31
C ARG A 117 -11.65 -13.10 -0.66
N HIS A 118 -11.89 -14.03 0.25
CA HIS A 118 -13.18 -14.10 0.95
C HIS A 118 -13.33 -12.94 1.93
N ALA A 119 -12.24 -12.54 2.60
CA ALA A 119 -12.25 -11.36 3.49
C ALA A 119 -12.68 -10.08 2.75
N ILE A 120 -12.20 -9.89 1.51
CA ILE A 120 -12.61 -8.78 0.63
C ILE A 120 -14.12 -8.83 0.35
N GLU A 121 -14.63 -10.00 -0.02
CA GLU A 121 -16.05 -10.19 -0.34
C GLU A 121 -16.93 -9.85 0.88
N ASP A 122 -16.59 -10.36 2.07
CA ASP A 122 -17.33 -10.06 3.30
C ASP A 122 -17.22 -8.57 3.71
N MET A 123 -16.05 -7.95 3.54
CA MET A 123 -15.85 -6.53 3.86
C MET A 123 -16.79 -5.63 3.04
N VAL A 124 -16.96 -5.94 1.76
CA VAL A 124 -17.88 -5.18 0.88
C VAL A 124 -19.34 -5.34 1.33
N HIS A 125 -19.71 -6.49 1.90
CA HIS A 125 -21.05 -6.69 2.46
C HIS A 125 -21.24 -5.91 3.76
N ALA A 126 -20.30 -6.01 4.70
CA ALA A 126 -20.36 -5.32 5.99
C ALA A 126 -20.31 -3.79 5.85
N ALA A 127 -19.68 -3.27 4.80
CA ALA A 127 -19.62 -1.84 4.51
C ALA A 127 -20.98 -1.19 4.20
N LYS A 128 -22.00 -1.98 3.85
CA LYS A 128 -23.35 -1.46 3.57
C LYS A 128 -24.05 -0.93 4.82
N ASP A 129 -23.59 -1.35 6.00
CA ASP A 129 -24.28 -1.12 7.27
C ASP A 129 -23.75 0.09 8.06
N GLY A 130 -22.72 0.81 7.59
CA GLY A 130 -22.23 1.98 8.32
C GLY A 130 -21.14 2.82 7.67
N ARG A 131 -21.04 4.09 8.12
CA ARG A 131 -19.93 5.01 7.79
C ARG A 131 -18.77 4.81 8.76
N ALA A 132 -17.89 3.86 8.49
CA ALA A 132 -16.63 3.78 9.23
C ALA A 132 -15.70 4.94 8.85
N ARG A 133 -14.84 5.36 9.78
CA ARG A 133 -13.75 6.33 9.54
C ARG A 133 -12.35 5.70 9.57
N GLU A 134 -12.29 4.43 9.97
CA GLU A 134 -11.06 3.67 10.11
C GLU A 134 -11.30 2.20 9.71
N ILE A 135 -10.31 1.60 9.06
CA ILE A 135 -10.22 0.16 8.81
C ILE A 135 -8.89 -0.34 9.34
N LYS A 136 -8.91 -1.43 10.12
CA LYS A 136 -7.71 -2.16 10.51
C LYS A 136 -7.68 -3.51 9.82
N ILE A 137 -6.53 -3.87 9.27
CA ILE A 137 -6.31 -5.16 8.61
C ILE A 137 -5.09 -5.81 9.26
N ARG A 138 -5.25 -7.05 9.69
CA ARG A 138 -4.14 -7.92 10.07
C ARG A 138 -4.10 -9.11 9.13
N ALA A 139 -3.01 -9.26 8.38
CA ALA A 139 -2.84 -10.36 7.43
C ALA A 139 -1.63 -11.24 7.79
N GLU A 140 -1.74 -12.53 7.54
CA GLU A 140 -0.73 -13.52 7.99
C GLU A 140 -0.28 -14.45 6.86
N ASN A 141 1.02 -14.77 6.90
CA ASN A 141 1.69 -15.84 6.16
C ASN A 141 2.95 -16.27 6.96
N GLU A 142 4.16 -16.21 6.37
CA GLU A 142 5.44 -16.43 7.07
C GLU A 142 5.85 -15.24 7.97
N GLY A 143 5.04 -14.18 7.97
CA GLY A 143 5.11 -13.01 8.83
C GLY A 143 3.72 -12.39 8.95
N THR A 144 3.63 -11.25 9.63
CA THR A 144 2.38 -10.52 9.90
C THR A 144 2.46 -9.15 9.25
N ALA A 145 1.38 -8.73 8.59
CA ALA A 145 1.19 -7.37 8.12
C ALA A 145 0.01 -6.74 8.88
N GLU A 146 0.26 -5.61 9.53
CA GLU A 146 -0.74 -4.78 10.17
C GLU A 146 -0.91 -3.52 9.34
N VAL A 147 -2.15 -3.21 8.95
CA VAL A 147 -2.46 -2.02 8.16
C VAL A 147 -3.57 -1.26 8.86
N ILE A 148 -3.41 0.05 8.94
CA ILE A 148 -4.44 0.95 9.43
C ILE A 148 -4.71 2.00 8.35
N ILE A 149 -5.99 2.18 8.01
CA ILE A 149 -6.45 3.12 6.98
C ILE A 149 -7.43 4.06 7.67
N ARG A 150 -7.19 5.37 7.61
CA ARG A 150 -7.99 6.40 8.30
C ARG A 150 -8.31 7.55 7.36
N THR A 151 -9.55 7.99 7.34
CA THR A 151 -9.91 9.28 6.69
C THR A 151 -9.70 10.46 7.62
N LEU A 152 -9.64 10.24 8.93
CA LEU A 152 -9.41 11.29 9.93
C LEU A 152 -8.23 10.91 10.80
N HIS A 153 -7.18 11.74 10.79
CA HIS A 153 -5.96 11.49 11.55
C HIS A 153 -5.33 12.80 12.03
N SER A 154 -4.45 12.73 13.03
CA SER A 154 -3.62 13.88 13.41
C SER A 154 -2.50 14.10 12.39
N LYS A 155 -1.94 15.31 12.32
CA LYS A 155 -0.74 15.59 11.50
C LYS A 155 0.47 14.68 11.73
N LYS A 156 0.56 13.99 12.88
CA LYS A 156 1.66 13.06 13.19
C LYS A 156 1.46 11.66 12.61
N HIS A 157 0.27 11.37 12.12
CA HIS A 157 -0.15 10.08 11.57
C HIS A 157 -0.43 10.22 10.09
N HIS A 158 -0.39 9.09 9.39
CA HIS A 158 -0.64 9.02 7.96
C HIS A 158 -2.00 8.39 7.66
N SER A 159 -2.51 8.63 6.46
CA SER A 159 -3.79 8.11 5.99
C SER A 159 -3.79 6.58 5.91
N ILE A 160 -2.64 6.01 5.56
CA ILE A 160 -2.39 4.57 5.56
C ILE A 160 -1.05 4.30 6.24
N GLU A 161 -1.08 3.50 7.29
CA GLU A 161 0.11 3.03 8.02
C GLU A 161 0.19 1.51 7.87
N ILE A 162 1.34 0.98 7.45
CA ILE A 162 1.55 -0.45 7.19
C ILE A 162 2.81 -0.91 7.91
N LYS A 163 2.69 -1.97 8.72
CA LYS A 163 3.81 -2.60 9.41
C LYS A 163 3.89 -4.06 9.04
N MET A 164 5.04 -4.52 8.56
CA MET A 164 5.28 -5.92 8.22
C MET A 164 6.43 -6.48 9.05
N SER A 165 6.14 -7.48 9.89
CA SER A 165 7.18 -8.09 10.74
C SER A 165 8.25 -8.80 9.93
N ARG A 166 7.85 -9.47 8.85
CA ARG A 166 8.75 -10.22 7.96
C ARG A 166 8.13 -10.46 6.58
N ILE A 167 8.90 -10.21 5.52
CA ILE A 167 8.46 -10.45 4.13
C ILE A 167 9.64 -10.78 3.21
N MET A 168 9.46 -11.64 2.21
CA MET A 168 10.48 -11.87 1.17
C MET A 168 10.62 -10.63 0.30
N GLU A 169 11.85 -10.23 -0.03
CA GLU A 169 12.14 -9.02 -0.82
C GLU A 169 11.37 -9.00 -2.15
N LYS A 170 11.30 -10.14 -2.86
CA LYS A 170 10.52 -10.28 -4.10
C LYS A 170 9.03 -9.99 -3.90
N ASN A 171 8.45 -10.47 -2.81
CA ASN A 171 7.04 -10.29 -2.51
C ASN A 171 6.76 -8.85 -2.07
N PHE A 172 7.69 -8.24 -1.35
CA PHE A 172 7.63 -6.83 -0.99
C PHE A 172 7.67 -5.93 -2.23
N GLN A 173 8.54 -6.22 -3.20
CA GLN A 173 8.53 -5.49 -4.48
C GLN A 173 7.19 -5.64 -5.22
N GLN A 174 6.59 -6.84 -5.22
CA GLN A 174 5.26 -7.04 -5.81
C GLN A 174 4.17 -6.24 -5.10
N PHE A 175 4.26 -6.15 -3.77
CA PHE A 175 3.39 -5.30 -2.95
C PHE A 175 3.50 -3.83 -3.39
N LEU A 176 4.73 -3.27 -3.38
CA LEU A 176 4.99 -1.87 -3.74
C LEU A 176 4.54 -1.54 -5.17
N ILE A 177 4.86 -2.41 -6.13
CA ILE A 177 4.43 -2.23 -7.52
C ILE A 177 2.90 -2.19 -7.62
N TYR A 178 2.19 -2.99 -6.82
CA TYR A 178 0.74 -3.02 -6.87
C TYR A 178 0.11 -1.75 -6.31
N ILE A 179 0.61 -1.26 -5.16
CA ILE A 179 0.12 -0.04 -4.51
C ILE A 179 0.42 1.20 -5.38
N ARG A 180 1.64 1.37 -5.88
CA ARG A 180 2.04 2.54 -6.71
C ARG A 180 1.22 2.68 -7.98
N LYS A 181 0.76 1.56 -8.53
CA LYS A 181 -0.07 1.55 -9.75
C LYS A 181 -1.53 1.90 -9.49
N ARG A 182 -2.00 1.92 -8.24
CA ARG A 182 -3.43 1.99 -7.90
C ARG A 182 -3.78 3.02 -6.84
N LEU A 183 -2.83 3.39 -5.99
CA LEU A 183 -2.95 4.49 -5.05
C LEU A 183 -2.16 5.66 -5.61
N GLN A 184 -2.82 6.80 -5.76
CA GLN A 184 -2.15 8.07 -6.08
C GLN A 184 -1.78 8.72 -4.76
N GLY A 185 -0.51 8.69 -4.39
CA GLY A 185 -0.02 9.20 -3.11
C GLY A 185 1.50 9.15 -3.02
N GLU A 186 2.02 9.74 -1.96
CA GLU A 186 3.44 9.68 -1.59
C GLU A 186 3.63 8.63 -0.51
N GLU A 187 4.67 7.82 -0.63
CA GLU A 187 4.98 6.72 0.29
C GLU A 187 6.36 6.91 0.92
N GLN A 188 6.44 6.72 2.23
CA GLN A 188 7.67 6.69 2.99
C GLN A 188 7.89 5.27 3.50
N ILE A 189 9.08 4.70 3.26
CA ILE A 189 9.43 3.33 3.66
C ILE A 189 10.60 3.40 4.64
N ARG A 190 10.49 2.68 5.77
CA ARG A 190 11.52 2.58 6.81
C ARG A 190 11.84 1.12 7.14
#